data_AF-A0A816WA05-F1
#
_entry.id   AF-A0A816WA05-F1
#
_cell.length_a   1.000
_cell.length_b   1.000
_cell.length_c   1.000
_cell.angle_alpha   90.00
_cell.angle_beta   90.00
_cell.angle_gamma   90.00
#
_symmetry.space_group_name_H-M   'P 1'
#
loop_
_entity.id
_entity.type
_entity.pdbx_description
1 polymer ?
#
loop_
_entity_poly.entity_id
_entity_poly.type
_entity_poly.pdbx_seq_one_letter_code
_entity_poly.pdbx_strand_id
1 'polypeptide(L)'
;MKIGKELLAKMPENYRNHNVISTSAIGMLMKFRDVESAERIFRSIETKNIITYNAMIKGYVGNETFEKAIYTEFNLGYVGNEMFEKALDLFEQIHLGLTNVTYTLVLNACAKLCNDRAMKIGKELLAKMPENYRNDNTTSTSAIDMLIKFGDVESAERIFRSIETKNIITYNAMIKGN
;
A
#
# COMPACT_ATOMS: atom_id res chain seq x y z
N MET A 1 4.17 1.63 -24.20
CA MET A 1 5.40 1.87 -23.40
C MET A 1 6.02 3.26 -23.63
N LYS A 2 6.02 3.81 -24.86
CA LYS A 2 6.51 5.17 -25.19
C LYS A 2 5.74 6.33 -24.54
N ILE A 3 4.40 6.21 -24.45
CA ILE A 3 3.52 7.33 -24.08
C ILE A 3 3.78 7.91 -22.68
N GLY A 4 4.07 7.08 -21.66
CA GLY A 4 4.32 7.57 -20.30
C GLY A 4 5.64 8.36 -20.17
N LYS A 5 6.71 7.87 -20.80
CA LYS A 5 8.01 8.57 -20.88
C LYS A 5 7.94 9.80 -21.79
N GLU A 6 7.20 9.72 -22.89
CA GLU A 6 6.98 10.84 -23.82
C GLU A 6 6.10 11.94 -23.21
N LEU A 7 5.07 11.60 -22.41
CA LEU A 7 4.29 12.56 -21.64
C LEU A 7 5.19 13.33 -20.67
N LEU A 8 6.08 12.64 -19.96
CA LEU A 8 7.03 13.27 -19.03
C LEU A 8 8.11 14.11 -19.73
N ALA A 9 8.63 13.66 -20.88
CA ALA A 9 9.62 14.40 -21.66
C ALA A 9 9.04 15.64 -22.35
N LYS A 10 7.72 15.66 -22.61
CA LYS A 10 7.01 16.79 -23.22
C LYS A 10 6.39 17.74 -22.18
N MET A 11 6.46 17.42 -20.89
CA MET A 11 5.95 18.29 -19.83
C MET A 11 6.97 19.39 -19.53
N PRO A 12 6.60 20.68 -19.68
CA PRO A 12 7.44 21.80 -19.25
C PRO A 12 7.86 21.64 -17.77
N GLU A 13 9.08 22.04 -17.39
CA GLU A 13 9.61 21.82 -16.03
C GLU A 13 8.69 22.32 -14.90
N ASN A 14 7.93 23.38 -15.21
CA ASN A 14 6.89 24.00 -14.40
C ASN A 14 5.66 23.10 -14.09
N TYR A 15 5.49 21.96 -14.76
CA TYR A 15 4.43 20.98 -14.43
C TYR A 15 4.84 19.96 -13.35
N ARG A 16 6.13 19.84 -13.01
CA ARG A 16 6.61 18.96 -11.91
C ARG A 16 6.01 19.35 -10.55
N ASN A 17 5.55 20.60 -10.43
CA ASN A 17 4.94 21.15 -9.23
C ASN A 17 3.43 20.85 -9.09
N HIS A 18 2.78 20.31 -10.13
CA HIS A 18 1.39 19.89 -10.04
C HIS A 18 1.29 18.42 -9.56
N ASN A 19 1.15 18.25 -8.25
CA ASN A 19 0.98 16.96 -7.55
C ASN A 19 0.05 15.96 -8.28
N VAL A 20 -1.01 16.43 -8.94
CA VAL A 20 -1.98 15.60 -9.67
C VAL A 20 -1.35 14.88 -10.87
N ILE A 21 -0.57 15.59 -11.67
CA ILE A 21 0.06 15.04 -12.88
C ILE A 21 1.18 14.09 -12.47
N SER A 22 2.02 14.50 -11.52
CA SER A 22 3.09 13.66 -10.97
C SER A 22 2.55 12.39 -10.33
N THR A 23 1.44 12.47 -9.58
CA THR A 23 0.76 11.28 -9.02
C THR A 23 0.27 10.33 -10.10
N SER A 24 -0.35 10.87 -11.15
CA SER A 24 -0.88 10.05 -12.26
C SER A 24 0.25 9.35 -13.01
N ALA A 25 1.36 10.05 -13.25
CA ALA A 25 2.56 9.49 -13.87
C ALA A 25 3.20 8.41 -13.00
N ILE A 26 3.32 8.63 -11.69
CA ILE A 26 3.78 7.62 -10.72
C ILE A 26 2.92 6.37 -10.83
N GLY A 27 1.60 6.49 -10.73
CA GLY A 27 0.69 5.34 -10.82
C GLY A 27 0.84 4.55 -12.12
N MET A 28 1.02 5.25 -13.24
CA MET A 28 1.26 4.63 -14.54
C MET A 28 2.61 3.89 -14.57
N LEU A 29 3.69 4.51 -14.12
CA LEU A 29 5.02 3.91 -14.12
C LEU A 29 5.12 2.70 -13.20
N MET A 30 4.53 2.77 -12.00
CA MET A 30 4.46 1.65 -11.07
C MET A 30 3.71 0.47 -11.69
N LYS A 31 2.58 0.73 -12.41
CA LYS A 31 1.84 -0.31 -13.14
C LYS A 31 2.67 -1.00 -14.24
N PHE A 32 3.61 -0.28 -14.85
CA PHE A 32 4.53 -0.81 -15.87
C PHE A 32 5.88 -1.26 -15.31
N ARG A 33 6.02 -1.36 -13.98
CA ARG A 33 7.25 -1.79 -13.28
C ARG A 33 8.47 -0.89 -13.51
N ASP A 34 8.26 0.35 -13.95
CA ASP A 34 9.32 1.36 -14.04
C ASP A 34 9.42 2.10 -12.69
N VAL A 35 9.80 1.35 -11.65
CA VAL A 35 9.87 1.83 -10.27
C VAL A 35 10.88 2.96 -10.13
N GLU A 36 12.05 2.83 -10.77
CA GLU A 36 13.10 3.84 -10.74
C GLU A 36 12.62 5.19 -11.27
N SER A 37 11.93 5.22 -12.41
CA SER A 37 11.38 6.46 -12.95
C SER A 37 10.29 7.04 -12.06
N ALA A 38 9.44 6.20 -11.46
CA ALA A 38 8.40 6.64 -10.53
C ALA A 38 9.02 7.29 -9.28
N GLU A 39 10.05 6.67 -8.70
CA GLU A 39 10.77 7.21 -7.56
C GLU A 39 11.48 8.52 -7.89
N ARG A 40 12.07 8.65 -9.10
CA ARG A 40 12.69 9.91 -9.53
C ARG A 40 11.66 11.04 -9.61
N ILE A 41 10.49 10.78 -10.18
CA ILE A 41 9.40 11.76 -10.21
C ILE A 41 8.96 12.11 -8.80
N PHE A 42 8.72 11.11 -7.96
CA PHE A 42 8.32 11.31 -6.59
C PHE A 42 9.33 12.19 -5.83
N ARG A 43 10.63 11.90 -5.95
CA ARG A 43 11.70 12.72 -5.38
C ARG A 43 11.68 14.16 -5.89
N SER A 44 11.36 14.38 -7.16
CA SER A 44 11.27 15.72 -7.78
C SER A 44 10.07 16.57 -7.34
N ILE A 45 9.06 15.99 -6.68
CA ILE A 45 7.91 16.75 -6.16
C ILE A 45 8.36 17.59 -4.95
N GLU A 46 8.28 18.91 -5.07
CA GLU A 46 8.68 19.86 -4.02
C GLU A 46 7.81 19.71 -2.75
N THR A 47 6.50 19.78 -2.89
CA THR A 47 5.54 19.64 -1.78
C THR A 47 4.66 18.42 -1.96
N LYS A 48 5.07 17.28 -1.38
CA LYS A 48 4.32 16.02 -1.43
C LYS A 48 3.07 16.09 -0.54
N ASN A 49 1.98 15.51 -1.00
CA ASN A 49 0.76 15.34 -0.21
C ASN A 49 0.43 13.86 -0.01
N ILE A 50 -0.57 13.55 0.82
CA ILE A 50 -0.93 12.16 1.14
C ILE A 50 -1.29 11.33 -0.09
N ILE A 51 -1.81 11.97 -1.15
CA ILE A 51 -2.18 11.31 -2.40
C ILE A 51 -0.94 10.84 -3.17
N THR A 52 0.11 11.67 -3.25
CA THR A 52 1.40 11.30 -3.85
C THR A 52 2.08 10.14 -3.11
N TYR A 53 2.06 10.17 -1.76
CA TYR A 53 2.57 9.08 -0.92
C TYR A 53 1.78 7.78 -1.16
N ASN A 54 0.44 7.84 -1.08
CA ASN A 54 -0.42 6.69 -1.30
C ASN A 54 -0.23 6.07 -2.69
N ALA A 55 0.05 6.87 -3.73
CA ALA A 55 0.32 6.34 -5.06
C ALA A 55 1.63 5.54 -5.13
N MET A 56 2.70 6.02 -4.48
CA MET A 56 3.96 5.28 -4.38
C MET A 56 3.80 4.00 -3.55
N ILE A 57 3.24 4.11 -2.35
CA ILE A 57 2.99 2.96 -1.46
C ILE A 57 2.12 1.91 -2.18
N LYS A 58 1.06 2.34 -2.87
CA LYS A 58 0.22 1.45 -3.68
C LYS A 58 1.01 0.75 -4.78
N GLY A 59 1.94 1.45 -5.42
CA GLY A 59 2.81 0.85 -6.43
C GLY A 59 3.73 -0.22 -5.84
N TYR A 60 4.28 0.01 -4.65
CA TYR A 60 5.11 -0.97 -3.95
C TYR A 60 4.31 -2.19 -3.51
N VAL A 61 3.09 -1.99 -2.98
CA VAL A 61 2.22 -3.07 -2.49
C VAL A 61 1.52 -3.84 -3.61
N GLY A 62 1.11 -3.15 -4.68
CA GLY A 62 0.22 -3.69 -5.73
C GLY A 62 0.90 -4.46 -6.85
N ASN A 63 2.21 -4.68 -6.81
CA ASN A 63 2.96 -5.30 -7.91
C ASN A 63 2.92 -6.84 -7.94
N GLU A 64 1.96 -7.45 -7.23
CA GLU A 64 1.78 -8.91 -7.13
C GLU A 64 1.15 -9.58 -8.36
N THR A 65 0.58 -8.83 -9.31
CA THR A 65 -0.12 -9.44 -10.46
C THR A 65 0.77 -10.24 -11.42
N PHE A 66 2.09 -10.29 -11.24
CA PHE A 66 2.98 -11.18 -11.99
C PHE A 66 3.90 -12.04 -11.13
N GLU A 67 3.78 -12.01 -9.79
CA GLU A 67 4.63 -12.83 -8.93
C GLU A 67 4.40 -14.32 -9.18
N LYS A 68 3.14 -14.72 -9.43
CA LYS A 68 2.79 -16.10 -9.81
C LYS A 68 3.45 -16.61 -11.10
N ALA A 69 3.97 -15.74 -11.97
CA ALA A 69 4.58 -16.16 -13.25
C ALA A 69 6.09 -16.43 -13.15
N ILE A 70 6.75 -16.04 -12.05
CA ILE A 70 8.22 -16.15 -11.93
C ILE A 70 8.64 -16.87 -10.63
N TYR A 71 7.67 -17.38 -9.86
CA TYR A 71 7.98 -18.20 -8.67
C TYR A 71 8.62 -19.56 -9.00
N THR A 72 8.58 -20.04 -10.25
CA THR A 72 9.12 -21.37 -10.60
C THR A 72 10.59 -21.41 -11.03
N GLU A 73 11.24 -20.27 -11.36
CA GLU A 73 12.59 -20.34 -11.95
C GLU A 73 13.71 -19.57 -11.22
N PHE A 74 13.46 -18.56 -10.36
CA PHE A 74 14.53 -17.61 -9.98
C PHE A 74 14.57 -17.03 -8.53
N ASN A 75 14.06 -17.68 -7.49
CA ASN A 75 14.23 -17.22 -6.08
C ASN A 75 13.71 -15.77 -5.80
N LEU A 76 12.50 -15.43 -6.26
CA LEU A 76 11.93 -14.08 -6.12
C LEU A 76 11.28 -13.73 -4.78
N GLY A 77 11.27 -14.64 -3.80
CA GLY A 77 10.77 -14.32 -2.44
C GLY A 77 11.47 -13.12 -1.81
N TYR A 78 12.71 -12.82 -2.21
CA TYR A 78 13.48 -11.66 -1.73
C TYR A 78 13.04 -10.31 -2.34
N VAL A 79 12.55 -10.29 -3.59
CA VAL A 79 12.21 -9.04 -4.29
C VAL A 79 10.86 -8.49 -3.84
N GLY A 80 9.89 -9.37 -3.53
CA GLY A 80 8.62 -8.96 -2.94
C GLY A 80 8.82 -8.25 -1.60
N ASN A 81 9.66 -8.83 -0.73
CA ASN A 81 9.99 -8.26 0.58
C ASN A 81 10.64 -6.88 0.47
N GLU A 82 11.56 -6.65 -0.47
CA GLU A 82 12.20 -5.33 -0.65
C GLU A 82 11.16 -4.23 -0.97
N MET A 83 10.19 -4.52 -1.83
CA MET A 83 9.17 -3.53 -2.20
C MET A 83 8.24 -3.22 -1.03
N PHE A 84 7.85 -4.23 -0.25
CA PHE A 84 7.04 -3.97 0.94
C PHE A 84 7.82 -3.20 2.02
N GLU A 85 9.12 -3.47 2.21
CA GLU A 85 9.96 -2.67 3.11
C GLU A 85 10.02 -1.20 2.65
N LYS A 86 10.20 -0.94 1.34
CA LYS A 86 10.14 0.42 0.77
C LYS A 86 8.79 1.10 1.02
N ALA A 87 7.70 0.33 1.03
CA ALA A 87 6.37 0.85 1.36
C ALA A 87 6.30 1.31 2.82
N LEU A 88 6.89 0.55 3.75
CA LEU A 88 6.94 0.91 5.17
C LEU A 88 7.90 2.08 5.44
N ASP A 89 9.08 2.08 4.82
CA ASP A 89 10.05 3.19 4.89
C ASP A 89 9.43 4.51 4.40
N LEU A 90 8.61 4.42 3.35
CA LEU A 90 7.93 5.60 2.82
C LEU A 90 6.75 6.02 3.71
N PHE A 91 6.06 5.08 4.34
CA PHE A 91 5.02 5.37 5.33
C PHE A 91 5.58 6.12 6.55
N GLU A 92 6.75 5.73 7.06
CA GLU A 92 7.38 6.37 8.22
C GLU A 92 7.79 7.84 7.94
N GLN A 93 7.94 8.22 6.67
CA GLN A 93 8.19 9.61 6.25
C GLN A 93 6.93 10.48 6.21
N ILE A 94 5.74 9.90 6.40
CA ILE A 94 4.47 10.64 6.36
C ILE A 94 4.26 11.37 7.69
N HIS A 95 4.37 12.69 7.66
CA HIS A 95 4.00 13.58 8.77
C HIS A 95 2.65 14.29 8.56
N LEU A 96 1.82 13.74 7.66
CA LEU A 96 0.51 14.27 7.28
C LEU A 96 -0.61 13.43 7.92
N GLY A 97 -1.83 13.97 7.91
CA GLY A 97 -3.03 13.21 8.29
C GLY A 97 -3.23 11.99 7.40
N LEU A 98 -3.28 10.80 8.01
CA LEU A 98 -3.48 9.53 7.31
C LEU A 98 -4.94 9.39 6.85
N THR A 99 -5.14 8.82 5.66
CA THR A 99 -6.48 8.50 5.14
C THR A 99 -6.73 6.99 5.21
N ASN A 100 -7.99 6.56 5.11
CA ASN A 100 -8.37 5.13 5.03
C ASN A 100 -7.58 4.36 3.95
N VAL A 101 -7.25 5.03 2.84
CA VAL A 101 -6.39 4.47 1.78
C VAL A 101 -4.98 4.19 2.32
N THR A 102 -4.38 5.10 3.06
CA THR A 102 -3.06 4.88 3.67
C THR A 102 -3.09 3.69 4.63
N TYR A 103 -4.13 3.61 5.48
CA TYR A 103 -4.34 2.48 6.39
C TYR A 103 -4.40 1.15 5.63
N THR A 104 -5.27 1.06 4.63
CA THR A 104 -5.42 -0.13 3.78
C THR A 104 -4.09 -0.57 3.16
N LEU A 105 -3.36 0.38 2.56
CA LEU A 105 -2.11 0.07 1.86
C LEU A 105 -1.02 -0.44 2.80
N VAL A 106 -0.83 0.24 3.94
CA VAL A 106 0.22 -0.11 4.91
C VAL A 106 -0.10 -1.42 5.61
N LEU A 107 -1.37 -1.66 5.96
CA LEU A 107 -1.79 -2.94 6.56
C LEU A 107 -1.58 -4.11 5.59
N ASN A 108 -1.87 -3.91 4.29
CA ASN A 108 -1.57 -4.91 3.27
C ASN A 108 -0.06 -5.17 3.16
N ALA A 109 0.78 -4.11 3.17
CA ALA A 109 2.24 -4.28 3.18
C ALA A 109 2.71 -5.08 4.40
N CYS A 110 2.18 -4.78 5.58
CA CYS A 110 2.52 -5.47 6.81
C CYS A 110 2.12 -6.96 6.75
N ALA A 111 0.92 -7.24 6.26
CA ALA A 111 0.41 -8.59 6.05
C ALA A 111 1.28 -9.38 5.04
N LYS A 112 1.95 -8.72 4.11
CA LYS A 112 2.81 -9.40 3.12
C LYS A 112 4.22 -9.64 3.64
N LEU A 113 4.78 -8.69 4.40
CA LEU A 113 6.09 -8.86 5.03
C LEU A 113 6.10 -9.91 6.13
N CYS A 114 5.05 -9.96 6.95
CA CYS A 114 4.90 -10.92 8.05
C CYS A 114 6.16 -11.03 8.94
N ASN A 115 6.74 -9.88 9.32
CA ASN A 115 7.91 -9.78 10.20
C ASN A 115 7.64 -8.88 11.43
N ASP A 116 8.54 -8.88 12.41
CA ASP A 116 8.34 -8.15 13.67
C ASP A 116 8.16 -6.64 13.48
N ARG A 117 8.87 -6.04 12.51
CA ARG A 117 8.74 -4.61 12.17
C ARG A 117 7.33 -4.30 11.67
N ALA A 118 6.85 -5.10 10.71
CA ALA A 118 5.51 -5.00 10.15
C ALA A 118 4.43 -5.21 11.23
N MET A 119 4.64 -6.13 12.17
CA MET A 119 3.71 -6.33 13.29
C MET A 119 3.61 -5.07 14.15
N LYS A 120 4.75 -4.48 14.51
CA LYS A 120 4.81 -3.26 15.33
C LYS A 120 4.10 -2.10 14.64
N ILE A 121 4.44 -1.82 13.39
CA ILE A 121 3.83 -0.74 12.60
C ILE A 121 2.33 -0.96 12.47
N GLY A 122 1.90 -2.17 12.09
CA GLY A 122 0.48 -2.46 11.92
C GLY A 122 -0.32 -2.33 13.22
N LYS A 123 0.21 -2.78 14.37
CA LYS A 123 -0.46 -2.60 15.67
C LYS A 123 -0.56 -1.13 16.08
N GLU A 124 0.49 -0.35 15.92
CA GLU A 124 0.46 1.10 16.19
C GLU A 124 -0.56 1.83 15.30
N LEU A 125 -0.65 1.42 14.03
CA LEU A 125 -1.60 1.96 13.07
C LEU A 125 -3.03 1.61 13.50
N LEU A 126 -3.33 0.34 13.79
CA LEU A 126 -4.63 -0.11 14.25
C LEU A 126 -5.07 0.55 15.57
N ALA A 127 -4.14 0.85 16.48
CA ALA A 127 -4.44 1.56 17.71
C ALA A 127 -4.89 3.01 17.46
N LYS A 128 -4.34 3.66 16.42
CA LYS A 128 -4.66 5.05 16.04
C LYS A 128 -5.80 5.16 15.02
N MET A 129 -6.34 4.03 14.55
CA MET A 129 -7.36 4.00 13.50
C MET A 129 -8.68 4.66 13.97
N PRO A 130 -9.15 5.71 13.28
CA PRO A 130 -10.45 6.34 13.52
C PRO A 130 -11.62 5.38 13.31
N GLU A 131 -12.71 5.57 14.06
CA GLU A 131 -13.89 4.70 14.02
C GLU A 131 -14.53 4.61 12.63
N ASN A 132 -14.61 5.73 11.91
CA ASN A 132 -15.14 5.76 10.55
C ASN A 132 -14.30 4.94 9.56
N TYR A 133 -13.00 4.72 9.83
CA TYR A 133 -12.16 3.85 9.01
C TYR A 133 -12.31 2.38 9.42
N ARG A 134 -12.70 2.08 10.66
CA ARG A 134 -13.09 0.72 11.09
C ARG A 134 -14.43 0.27 10.49
N ASN A 135 -15.28 1.21 10.11
CA ASN A 135 -16.52 0.92 9.38
C ASN A 135 -16.31 0.82 7.87
N ASP A 136 -15.15 1.22 7.35
CA ASP A 136 -14.80 1.01 5.94
C ASP A 136 -14.41 -0.45 5.70
N ASN A 137 -15.26 -1.18 4.98
CA ASN A 137 -15.07 -2.61 4.73
C ASN A 137 -13.71 -2.96 4.12
N THR A 138 -13.15 -2.11 3.26
CA THR A 138 -11.84 -2.33 2.64
C THR A 138 -10.72 -2.22 3.68
N THR A 139 -10.73 -1.15 4.47
CA THR A 139 -9.73 -0.90 5.50
C THR A 139 -9.77 -1.97 6.59
N SER A 140 -10.97 -2.34 7.05
CA SER A 140 -11.16 -3.39 8.06
C SER A 140 -10.83 -4.78 7.54
N THR A 141 -11.09 -5.06 6.27
CA THR A 141 -10.61 -6.29 5.63
C THR A 141 -9.08 -6.38 5.67
N SER A 142 -8.37 -5.30 5.33
CA SER A 142 -6.91 -5.25 5.39
C SER A 142 -6.38 -5.40 6.82
N ALA A 143 -7.06 -4.83 7.80
CA ALA A 143 -6.75 -5.01 9.22
C ALA A 143 -6.88 -6.47 9.66
N ILE A 144 -7.98 -7.12 9.26
CA ILE A 144 -8.25 -8.53 9.54
C ILE A 144 -7.18 -9.43 8.88
N ASP A 145 -6.87 -9.25 7.58
CA ASP A 145 -5.85 -10.05 6.88
C ASP A 145 -4.49 -9.93 7.55
N MET A 146 -4.10 -8.71 7.95
CA MET A 146 -2.86 -8.47 8.68
C MET A 146 -2.84 -9.23 10.01
N LEU A 147 -3.84 -9.02 10.86
CA LEU A 147 -3.88 -9.64 12.18
C LEU A 147 -3.85 -11.18 12.12
N ILE A 148 -4.62 -11.76 11.20
CA ILE A 148 -4.65 -13.22 11.07
C ILE A 148 -3.29 -13.77 10.62
N LYS A 149 -2.60 -13.11 9.68
CA LYS A 149 -1.26 -13.56 9.27
C LYS A 149 -0.22 -13.48 10.38
N PHE A 150 -0.39 -12.57 11.33
CA PHE A 150 0.43 -12.52 12.54
C PHE A 150 -0.08 -13.44 13.66
N GLY A 151 -1.12 -14.23 13.41
CA GLY A 151 -1.71 -15.17 14.38
C GLY A 151 -2.60 -14.52 15.45
N ASP A 152 -2.90 -13.23 15.35
CA ASP A 152 -3.70 -12.47 16.32
C ASP A 152 -5.21 -12.55 15.94
N VAL A 153 -5.73 -13.79 15.94
CA VAL A 153 -7.10 -14.10 15.52
C VAL A 153 -8.14 -13.41 16.42
N GLU A 154 -7.85 -13.28 17.71
CA GLU A 154 -8.75 -12.63 18.67
C GLU A 154 -8.95 -11.14 18.32
N SER A 155 -7.88 -10.41 18.03
CA SER A 155 -7.98 -9.02 17.60
C SER A 155 -8.68 -8.90 16.24
N ALA A 156 -8.43 -9.84 15.33
CA ALA A 156 -9.11 -9.87 14.02
C ALA A 156 -10.63 -10.04 14.19
N GLU A 157 -11.05 -10.95 15.06
CA GLU A 157 -12.46 -11.19 15.38
C GLU A 157 -13.11 -9.95 16.02
N ARG A 158 -12.40 -9.25 16.91
CA ARG A 158 -12.89 -7.99 17.50
C ARG A 158 -13.16 -6.93 16.44
N ILE A 159 -12.24 -6.72 15.49
CA ILE A 159 -12.43 -5.78 14.38
C ILE A 159 -13.59 -6.25 13.49
N PHE A 160 -13.65 -7.54 13.15
CA PHE A 160 -14.75 -8.07 12.36
C PHE A 160 -16.10 -7.81 13.02
N ARG A 161 -16.22 -8.05 14.33
CA ARG A 161 -17.45 -7.82 15.09
C ARG A 161 -17.85 -6.35 15.10
N SER A 162 -16.92 -5.40 15.14
CA SER A 162 -17.23 -3.96 15.17
C SER A 162 -17.75 -3.41 13.83
N ILE A 163 -17.58 -4.10 12.71
CA ILE A 163 -18.09 -3.65 11.39
C ILE A 163 -19.62 -3.65 11.40
N GLU A 164 -20.25 -2.49 11.25
CA GLU A 164 -21.72 -2.32 11.22
C GLU A 164 -22.36 -3.11 10.07
N THR A 165 -21.88 -2.91 8.83
CA THR A 165 -22.41 -3.56 7.63
C THR A 165 -21.34 -4.41 6.94
N LYS A 166 -21.28 -5.68 7.32
CA LYS A 166 -20.37 -6.68 6.76
C LYS A 166 -20.77 -7.03 5.32
N ASN A 167 -19.78 -7.23 4.46
CA ASN A 167 -19.97 -7.73 3.10
C ASN A 167 -19.23 -9.05 2.87
N ILE A 168 -19.45 -9.69 1.73
CA ILE A 168 -18.80 -10.97 1.36
C ILE A 168 -17.27 -10.89 1.50
N ILE A 169 -16.66 -9.74 1.22
CA ILE A 169 -15.21 -9.55 1.32
C ILE A 169 -14.74 -9.68 2.77
N THR A 170 -15.43 -9.03 3.72
CA THR A 170 -15.10 -9.13 5.16
C THR A 170 -15.28 -10.53 5.73
N TYR A 171 -16.31 -11.27 5.29
CA TYR A 171 -16.48 -12.68 5.67
C TYR A 171 -15.37 -13.56 5.11
N ASN A 172 -15.03 -13.38 3.82
CA ASN A 172 -13.95 -14.13 3.18
C ASN A 172 -12.61 -13.88 3.86
N ALA A 173 -12.34 -12.66 4.33
CA ALA A 173 -11.12 -12.32 5.05
C ALA A 173 -10.96 -13.13 6.35
N MET A 174 -12.03 -13.23 7.14
CA MET A 174 -12.04 -14.04 8.37
C MET A 174 -11.87 -15.54 8.10
N ILE A 175 -12.48 -16.05 7.02
CA ILE A 175 -12.43 -17.49 6.70
C ILE A 175 -11.07 -17.88 6.11
N LYS A 176 -10.51 -17.04 5.23
CA LYS A 176 -9.27 -17.33 4.49
C LYS A 176 -8.02 -17.33 5.37
N GLY A 177 -8.11 -16.75 6.56
CA GLY A 177 -7.01 -16.71 7.52
C GLY A 177 -6.86 -17.95 8.41
N ASN A 178 -7.74 -18.96 8.27
CA ASN A 178 -7.59 -20.27 8.90
C ASN A 178 -6.99 -21.31 7.94
#